data_AF-A0A966NDZ0-F1
#
_entry.id   AF-A0A966NDZ0-F1
#
_cell.length_a   1.000
_cell.length_b   1.000
_cell.length_c   1.000
_cell.angle_alpha   90.00
_cell.angle_beta   90.00
_cell.angle_gamma   90.00
#
_symmetry.space_group_name_H-M   'P 1'
#
loop_
_entity.id
_entity.type
_entity.pdbx_description
1 polymer ?
#
loop_
_entity_poly.entity_id
_entity_poly.type
_entity_poly.pdbx_seq_one_letter_code
_entity_poly.pdbx_strand_id
1 'polypeptide(L)'
;MKKNIYLLTYILLITSCDSHDSSSIASIENVDWSNDKYCSVSVDTKFIDNLIQNMTLEQKVGQIIMPDIDEVTPEDAKKYQLGTFLNGGGKFPNKNKNSSVEDWKKLSEDFYNASPV
;
A
#
# COMPACT_ATOMS: atom_id res chain seq x y z
N MET A 1 62.98 42.12 21.23
CA MET A 1 63.28 41.16 20.14
C MET A 1 62.04 41.07 19.26
N LYS A 2 61.92 41.92 18.23
CA LYS A 2 62.27 41.63 16.82
C LYS A 2 61.66 40.34 16.27
N LYS A 3 60.52 40.49 15.59
CA LYS A 3 60.13 39.94 14.27
C LYS A 3 58.60 40.12 14.15
N ASN A 4 58.06 41.21 13.63
CA ASN A 4 58.11 41.62 12.21
C ASN A 4 58.04 40.41 11.28
N ILE A 5 56.81 40.07 10.88
CA ILE A 5 56.45 39.96 9.46
C ILE A 5 54.95 40.29 9.36
N TYR A 6 54.73 41.56 9.05
CA TYR A 6 53.58 42.02 8.29
C TYR A 6 53.50 41.27 6.95
N LEU A 7 52.38 41.47 6.25
CA LEU A 7 52.10 41.07 4.87
C LEU A 7 51.55 39.64 4.81
N LEU A 8 50.26 39.39 4.58
CA LEU A 8 49.39 39.98 3.57
C LEU A 8 47.91 39.79 4.00
N THR A 9 47.07 40.71 3.53
CA THR A 9 45.68 40.49 3.14
C THR A 9 44.69 40.06 4.23
N TYR A 10 44.00 41.03 4.83
CA TYR A 10 42.53 41.03 4.76
C TYR A 10 42.01 42.46 4.95
N ILE A 11 42.18 43.25 3.89
CA ILE A 11 41.40 44.47 3.66
C ILE A 11 39.99 44.00 3.22
N LEU A 12 38.98 44.77 3.63
CA LEU A 12 37.54 44.69 3.27
C LEU A 12 36.66 43.79 4.15
N LEU A 13 36.27 44.34 5.30
CA LEU A 13 34.94 44.10 5.89
C LEU A 13 34.18 45.43 5.99
N ILE A 14 33.97 46.06 4.83
CA ILE A 14 32.97 47.12 4.66
C ILE A 14 32.25 46.87 3.33
N THR A 15 30.95 47.09 3.32
CA THR A 15 29.90 46.70 2.34
C THR A 15 29.35 45.29 2.64
N SER A 16 28.05 45.07 2.83
CA SER A 16 26.89 45.83 2.38
C SER A 16 25.72 45.65 3.37
N CYS A 17 24.92 46.70 3.57
CA CYS A 17 23.50 46.50 3.81
C CYS A 17 22.95 45.83 2.56
N ASP A 18 22.37 44.65 2.69
CA ASP A 18 21.35 44.22 1.75
C ASP A 18 20.04 44.13 2.54
N SER A 19 19.11 44.99 2.15
CA SER A 19 17.70 44.78 2.41
C SER A 19 17.30 43.51 1.67
N HIS A 20 17.49 42.35 2.31
CA HIS A 20 16.85 41.12 1.88
C HIS A 20 15.36 41.30 2.10
N ASP A 21 14.73 41.81 1.04
CA ASP A 21 13.31 41.69 0.79
C ASP A 21 12.95 40.23 1.09
N SER A 22 12.23 39.99 2.19
CA SER A 22 11.66 38.69 2.47
C SER A 22 10.47 38.51 1.55
N SER A 23 10.72 38.50 0.24
CA SER A 23 9.86 37.80 -0.69
C SER A 23 9.96 36.34 -0.25
N SER A 24 8.95 35.87 0.47
CA SER A 24 8.74 34.46 0.71
C SER A 24 8.64 33.78 -0.65
N ILE A 25 9.78 33.35 -1.19
CA ILE A 25 9.82 32.35 -2.24
C ILE A 25 9.40 31.07 -1.54
N ALA A 26 8.10 30.88 -1.40
CA ALA A 26 7.54 29.56 -1.20
C ALA A 26 7.87 28.80 -2.48
N SER A 27 9.06 28.18 -2.52
CA SER A 27 9.40 27.20 -3.53
C SER A 27 8.38 26.09 -3.38
N ILE A 28 7.38 26.08 -4.26
CA ILE A 28 6.55 24.91 -4.48
C ILE A 28 7.52 23.85 -4.98
N GLU A 29 8.03 23.01 -4.08
CA GLU A 29 8.71 21.78 -4.48
C GLU A 29 7.66 20.93 -5.20
N ASN A 30 7.67 20.99 -6.53
CA ASN A 30 6.87 20.09 -7.36
C ASN A 30 7.49 18.69 -7.23
N VAL A 31 6.99 17.93 -6.25
CA VAL A 31 7.38 16.53 -6.05
C VAL A 31 6.84 15.71 -7.24
N ASP A 32 7.76 15.15 -8.03
CA ASP A 32 7.41 14.21 -9.09
C ASP A 32 7.21 12.81 -8.51
N TRP A 33 5.99 12.27 -8.65
CA TRP A 33 5.60 10.92 -8.25
C TRP A 33 5.57 9.94 -9.44
N SER A 34 6.14 10.33 -10.59
CA SER A 34 6.21 9.46 -11.76
C SER A 34 6.94 8.15 -11.42
N ASN A 35 6.36 7.03 -11.86
CA ASN A 35 6.94 5.71 -11.68
C ASN A 35 7.10 5.05 -13.05
N ASP A 36 8.35 4.83 -13.46
CA ASP A 36 8.72 4.17 -14.71
C ASP A 36 8.72 2.63 -14.60
N LYS A 37 8.54 2.09 -13.39
CA LYS A 37 8.51 0.65 -13.12
C LYS A 37 7.10 0.13 -13.34
N TYR A 38 6.83 -0.29 -14.58
CA TYR A 38 5.65 -1.07 -14.92
C TYR A 38 6.05 -2.45 -15.46
N CYS A 39 5.37 -3.50 -15.00
CA CYS A 39 5.49 -4.83 -15.56
C CYS A 39 4.37 -5.04 -16.58
N SER A 40 4.71 -5.39 -17.81
CA SER A 40 3.71 -5.75 -18.82
C SER A 40 3.05 -7.07 -18.45
N VAL A 41 1.84 -6.98 -17.89
CA VAL A 41 0.96 -8.14 -17.66
C VAL A 41 -0.09 -8.21 -18.75
N SER A 42 -0.36 -9.43 -19.26
CA SER A 42 -1.50 -9.65 -20.14
C SER A 42 -2.77 -9.63 -19.31
N VAL A 43 -3.53 -8.54 -19.38
CA VAL A 43 -4.81 -8.41 -18.70
C VAL A 43 -5.93 -8.58 -19.71
N ASP A 44 -6.83 -9.52 -19.47
CA ASP A 44 -8.08 -9.62 -20.24
C ASP A 44 -9.08 -8.62 -19.67
N THR A 45 -8.98 -7.37 -20.13
CA THR A 45 -9.87 -6.30 -19.68
C THR A 45 -11.32 -6.57 -20.07
N LYS A 46 -11.58 -7.25 -21.19
CA LYS A 46 -12.94 -7.58 -21.63
C LYS A 46 -13.62 -8.55 -20.68
N PHE A 47 -12.89 -9.57 -20.23
CA PHE A 47 -13.39 -10.49 -19.22
C PHE A 47 -13.74 -9.77 -17.91
N ILE A 48 -12.82 -8.93 -17.41
CA ILE A 48 -13.01 -8.18 -16.17
C ILE A 48 -14.20 -7.20 -16.28
N ASP A 49 -14.28 -6.44 -17.37
CA ASP A 49 -15.35 -5.48 -17.60
C ASP A 49 -16.72 -6.17 -17.65
N ASN A 50 -16.81 -7.32 -18.31
CA ASN A 50 -18.03 -8.12 -18.37
C ASN A 50 -18.43 -8.63 -16.96
N LEU A 51 -17.46 -9.12 -16.19
CA LEU A 51 -17.72 -9.59 -14.82
C LEU A 51 -18.24 -8.45 -13.93
N ILE A 52 -17.55 -7.31 -13.92
CA ILE A 52 -17.93 -6.13 -13.12
C ILE A 52 -19.29 -5.55 -13.54
N GLN A 53 -19.63 -5.58 -14.83
CA GLN A 53 -20.92 -5.09 -15.32
C GLN A 53 -22.10 -5.95 -14.83
N ASN A 54 -21.89 -7.25 -14.63
CA ASN A 54 -22.93 -8.17 -14.17
C ASN A 54 -23.05 -8.26 -12.63
N MET A 55 -22.19 -7.57 -11.88
CA MET A 55 -22.24 -7.56 -10.41
C MET A 55 -23.16 -6.45 -9.87
N THR A 56 -23.92 -6.76 -8.82
CA THR A 56 -24.58 -5.75 -8.00
C THR A 56 -23.56 -4.92 -7.21
N LEU A 57 -24.00 -3.83 -6.59
CA LEU A 57 -23.14 -3.03 -5.72
C LEU A 57 -22.63 -3.86 -4.53
N GLU A 58 -23.51 -4.65 -3.91
CA GLU A 58 -23.19 -5.50 -2.76
C GLU A 58 -22.14 -6.55 -3.12
N GLN A 59 -22.24 -7.17 -4.30
CA GLN A 59 -21.23 -8.10 -4.81
C GLN A 59 -19.88 -7.41 -5.01
N LYS A 60 -19.87 -6.18 -5.56
CA LYS A 60 -18.64 -5.40 -5.74
C LYS A 60 -17.97 -5.09 -4.40
N VAL A 61 -18.76 -4.71 -3.41
CA VAL A 61 -18.27 -4.49 -2.04
C VAL A 61 -17.74 -5.79 -1.45
N GLY A 62 -18.44 -6.92 -1.63
CA GLY A 62 -18.01 -8.24 -1.17
C GLY A 62 -16.62 -8.63 -1.67
N GLN A 63 -16.30 -8.32 -2.93
CA GLN A 63 -14.97 -8.59 -3.49
C GLN A 63 -13.82 -7.78 -2.86
N ILE A 64 -14.12 -6.64 -2.22
CA ILE A 64 -13.13 -5.76 -1.60
C ILE A 64 -12.89 -6.11 -0.12
N ILE A 65 -13.91 -6.64 0.57
CA ILE A 65 -13.83 -6.97 1.99
C ILE A 65 -13.02 -8.25 2.19
N MET A 66 -12.06 -8.20 3.12
CA MET A 66 -11.18 -9.30 3.50
C MET A 66 -11.27 -9.56 5.01
N PRO A 67 -12.15 -10.45 5.48
CA PRO A 67 -12.17 -10.88 6.87
C PRO A 67 -11.00 -11.82 7.19
N ASP A 68 -10.69 -11.92 8.47
CA ASP A 68 -9.86 -12.99 9.01
C ASP A 68 -10.67 -14.30 9.12
N ILE A 69 -10.04 -15.46 8.91
CA ILE A 69 -10.68 -16.80 8.97
C ILE A 69 -11.36 -17.12 10.31
N ASP A 70 -11.02 -16.40 11.39
CA ASP A 70 -11.69 -16.56 12.67
C ASP A 70 -13.01 -15.77 12.80
N GLU A 71 -13.21 -14.77 11.96
CA GLU A 71 -14.30 -13.79 12.06
C GLU A 71 -15.38 -14.00 11.00
N VAL A 72 -15.25 -15.06 10.19
CA VAL A 72 -16.18 -15.37 9.10
C VAL A 72 -16.34 -16.88 8.95
N THR A 73 -17.54 -17.33 8.60
CA THR A 73 -17.78 -18.73 8.20
C THR A 73 -17.91 -18.84 6.67
N PRO A 74 -17.76 -20.05 6.09
CA PRO A 74 -18.10 -20.27 4.69
C PRO A 74 -19.53 -19.84 4.33
N GLU A 75 -20.50 -20.02 5.21
CA GLU A 75 -21.87 -19.55 4.99
C GLU A 75 -21.96 -18.02 4.90
N ASP A 76 -21.26 -17.31 5.78
CA ASP A 76 -21.16 -15.85 5.72
C ASP A 76 -20.46 -15.39 4.45
N ALA A 77 -19.37 -16.06 4.06
CA ALA A 77 -18.65 -15.78 2.83
C ALA A 77 -19.56 -15.87 1.60
N LYS A 78 -20.38 -16.91 1.52
CA LYS A 78 -21.38 -17.07 0.46
C LYS A 78 -22.46 -16.00 0.53
N LYS A 79 -22.99 -15.73 1.72
CA LYS A 79 -24.05 -14.75 1.94
C LYS A 79 -23.64 -13.34 1.52
N TYR A 80 -22.42 -12.93 1.89
CA TYR A 80 -21.90 -11.59 1.62
C TYR A 80 -21.04 -11.51 0.35
N GLN A 81 -20.93 -12.60 -0.40
CA GLN A 81 -20.23 -12.66 -1.70
C GLN A 81 -18.76 -12.20 -1.59
N LEU A 82 -18.10 -12.66 -0.52
CA LEU A 82 -16.74 -12.24 -0.18
C LEU A 82 -15.72 -12.78 -1.19
N GLY A 83 -14.78 -11.93 -1.59
CA GLY A 83 -13.76 -12.27 -2.61
C GLY A 83 -12.43 -12.74 -2.04
N THR A 84 -12.14 -12.46 -0.78
CA THR A 84 -10.84 -12.76 -0.16
C THR A 84 -10.98 -13.14 1.30
N PHE A 85 -9.99 -13.87 1.83
CA PHE A 85 -9.92 -14.29 3.22
C PHE A 85 -8.47 -14.22 3.70
N LEU A 86 -8.27 -13.73 4.92
CA LEU A 86 -6.96 -13.63 5.54
C LEU A 86 -6.78 -14.72 6.58
N ASN A 87 -5.72 -15.52 6.44
CA ASN A 87 -5.19 -16.28 7.55
C ASN A 87 -4.22 -15.39 8.36
N GLY A 88 -4.74 -14.71 9.38
CA GLY A 88 -3.93 -13.87 10.26
C GLY A 88 -2.98 -14.67 11.16
N GLY A 89 -2.01 -13.98 11.75
CA GLY A 89 -1.08 -14.60 12.70
C GLY A 89 -1.82 -15.19 13.90
N GLY A 90 -1.57 -16.46 14.22
CA GLY A 90 -2.19 -17.14 15.38
C GLY A 90 -3.59 -17.71 15.12
N LYS A 91 -4.02 -17.70 13.86
CA LYS A 91 -5.31 -18.22 13.41
C LYS A 91 -5.09 -19.58 12.79
N PHE A 92 -5.87 -20.57 13.22
CA PHE A 92 -5.66 -21.96 12.84
C PHE A 92 -6.99 -22.68 12.63
N PRO A 93 -7.06 -23.64 11.68
CA PRO A 93 -8.18 -24.55 11.58
C PRO A 93 -8.46 -25.20 12.94
N ASN A 94 -9.73 -25.40 13.26
CA ASN A 94 -10.16 -26.05 14.50
C ASN A 94 -9.63 -25.39 15.79
N LYS A 95 -9.14 -24.13 15.71
CA LYS A 95 -8.44 -23.43 16.80
C LYS A 95 -7.23 -24.21 17.35
N ASN A 96 -6.61 -25.06 16.53
CA ASN A 96 -5.49 -25.90 16.92
C ASN A 96 -4.19 -25.43 16.23
N LYS A 97 -3.23 -24.95 17.04
CA LYS A 97 -1.91 -24.51 16.55
C LYS A 97 -1.14 -25.61 15.78
N ASN A 98 -1.43 -26.87 16.06
CA ASN A 98 -0.82 -28.03 15.42
C ASN A 98 -1.75 -28.68 14.37
N SER A 99 -2.67 -27.91 13.77
CA SER A 99 -3.55 -28.41 12.70
C SER A 99 -2.77 -29.04 11.56
N SER A 100 -3.29 -30.14 11.05
CA SER A 100 -2.67 -30.92 9.99
C SER A 100 -2.78 -30.20 8.64
N VAL A 101 -1.99 -30.64 7.66
CA VAL A 101 -2.11 -30.17 6.28
C VAL A 101 -3.52 -30.43 5.73
N GLU A 102 -4.15 -31.54 6.11
CA GLU A 102 -5.52 -31.85 5.64
C GLU A 102 -6.55 -30.90 6.27
N ASP A 103 -6.38 -30.47 7.52
CA ASP A 103 -7.26 -29.47 8.13
C ASP A 103 -7.21 -28.14 7.37
N TRP A 104 -6.02 -27.70 6.96
CA TRP A 104 -5.84 -26.49 6.17
C TRP A 104 -6.44 -26.62 4.77
N LYS A 105 -6.23 -27.76 4.13
CA LYS A 105 -6.80 -28.04 2.81
C LYS A 105 -8.33 -28.05 2.88
N LYS A 106 -8.90 -28.70 3.90
CA LYS A 106 -10.35 -28.73 4.11
C LYS A 106 -10.91 -27.33 4.33
N LEU A 107 -10.30 -26.52 5.19
CA LEU A 107 -10.73 -25.14 5.41
C LEU A 107 -10.71 -24.32 4.11
N SER A 108 -9.64 -24.47 3.31
CA SER A 108 -9.50 -23.79 2.03
C SER A 108 -10.56 -24.22 1.01
N GLU A 109 -10.87 -25.53 0.96
CA GLU A 109 -11.91 -26.10 0.12
C GLU A 109 -13.31 -25.62 0.53
N ASP A 110 -13.59 -25.55 1.83
CA ASP A 110 -14.87 -25.06 2.35
C ASP A 110 -15.12 -23.59 1.92
N PHE A 111 -14.11 -22.71 2.05
CA PHE A 111 -14.21 -21.33 1.57
C PHE A 111 -14.28 -21.24 0.04
N TYR A 112 -13.50 -22.03 -0.69
CA TYR A 112 -13.55 -22.08 -2.15
C TYR A 112 -14.95 -22.45 -2.67
N ASN A 113 -15.57 -23.47 -2.07
CA ASN A 113 -16.92 -23.91 -2.42
C ASN A 113 -18.01 -22.89 -2.03
N ALA A 114 -17.72 -22.01 -1.07
CA ALA A 114 -18.61 -20.92 -0.68
C ALA A 114 -18.46 -19.67 -1.55
N SER A 115 -17.33 -19.50 -2.23
CA SER A 115 -17.04 -18.34 -3.06
C SER A 115 -18.11 -18.14 -4.15
N PRO A 116 -18.49 -16.88 -4.42
CA PRO A 116 -19.41 -16.57 -5.51
C PRO A 116 -18.79 -16.93 -6.86
N VAL A 117 -19.64 -17.38 -7.79
CA VAL A 117 -19.29 -17.66 -9.19
C VAL A 117 -19.32 -16.37 -10.01
#